data_AF-A0A368DX37-F1
#
_entry.id   AF-A0A368DX37-F1
#
_cell.length_a   1.000
_cell.length_b   1.000
_cell.length_c   1.000
_cell.angle_alpha   90.00
_cell.angle_beta   90.00
_cell.angle_gamma   90.00
#
_symmetry.space_group_name_H-M   'P 1'
#
loop_
_entity.id
_entity.type
_entity.pdbx_description
1 polymer ?
#
loop_
_entity_poly.entity_id
_entity_poly.type
_entity_poly.pdbx_seq_one_letter_code
_entity_poly.pdbx_strand_id
1 'polypeptide(L)'
;MSEEDIISLFYAKSHRESYETLIPLARKGNKVANYFIGNMLISPIDQTVETNVIKGIRFLKGSARAGYSPALEFLGNLYAYSEKVKDDIVRAHTLFYLASIIENRVDIGYHLIIEDEFEISEGEANKSKEAAKYCIEVGLENCAILAE
;
A
#
# COMPACT_ATOMS: atom_id res chain seq x y z
N MET A 1 12.79 8.13 -15.74
CA MET A 1 12.48 8.70 -14.42
C MET A 1 12.81 7.64 -13.40
N SER A 2 13.83 7.90 -12.59
CA SER A 2 14.22 7.03 -11.48
C SER A 2 13.19 7.09 -10.34
N GLU A 3 13.36 6.27 -9.32
CA GLU A 3 12.57 6.38 -8.08
C GLU A 3 12.82 7.73 -7.38
N GLU A 4 14.08 8.16 -7.30
CA GLU A 4 14.48 9.44 -6.73
C GLU A 4 13.84 10.63 -7.45
N ASP A 5 13.78 10.58 -8.79
CA ASP A 5 13.11 11.61 -9.59
C ASP A 5 11.61 11.71 -9.24
N ILE A 6 10.93 10.56 -9.07
CA ILE A 6 9.51 10.51 -8.74
C ILE A 6 9.26 11.04 -7.32
N ILE A 7 10.09 10.63 -6.37
CA ILE A 7 10.04 11.12 -4.99
C ILE A 7 10.24 12.65 -4.96
N SER A 8 11.27 13.13 -5.66
CA SER A 8 11.58 14.56 -5.75
C SER A 8 10.41 15.35 -6.33
N LEU A 9 9.80 14.83 -7.40
CA LEU A 9 8.63 15.45 -8.01
C LEU A 9 7.47 15.59 -7.01
N PHE A 10 7.14 14.51 -6.29
CA PHE A 10 6.05 14.50 -5.31
C PHE A 10 6.22 15.58 -4.22
N TYR A 11 7.44 15.80 -3.73
CA TYR A 11 7.70 16.79 -2.67
C TYR A 11 7.99 18.21 -3.18
N ALA A 12 8.46 18.37 -4.42
CA ALA A 12 8.89 19.66 -4.96
C ALA A 12 7.83 20.37 -5.82
N LYS A 13 6.82 19.65 -6.30
CA LYS A 13 5.74 20.17 -7.16
C LYS A 13 4.39 20.07 -6.48
N SER A 14 3.41 20.79 -7.02
CA SER A 14 2.03 20.59 -6.62
C SER A 14 1.61 19.14 -6.89
N HIS A 15 0.71 18.59 -6.09
CA HIS A 15 0.18 17.25 -6.33
C HIS A 15 -0.48 17.13 -7.71
N ARG A 16 -1.05 18.21 -8.25
CA ARG A 16 -1.60 18.22 -9.61
C ARG A 16 -0.53 18.01 -10.67
N GLU A 17 0.53 18.81 -10.64
CA GLU A 17 1.64 18.69 -11.60
C GLU A 17 2.33 17.33 -11.48
N SER A 18 2.54 16.86 -10.24
CA SER A 18 3.05 15.53 -9.95
C SER A 18 2.14 14.45 -10.55
N TYR A 19 0.84 14.53 -10.33
CA TYR A 19 -0.13 13.58 -10.88
C TYR A 19 -0.10 13.55 -12.42
N GLU A 20 -0.14 14.72 -13.07
CA GLU A 20 -0.12 14.86 -14.53
C GLU A 20 1.17 14.26 -15.14
N THR A 21 2.29 14.43 -14.45
CA THR A 21 3.59 13.88 -14.88
C THR A 21 3.71 12.37 -14.64
N LEU A 22 3.14 11.86 -13.54
CA LEU A 22 3.27 10.46 -13.14
C LEU A 22 2.25 9.54 -13.80
N ILE A 23 1.07 10.03 -14.20
CA ILE A 23 0.01 9.18 -14.76
C ILE A 23 0.44 8.36 -15.99
N PRO A 24 1.27 8.87 -16.95
CA PRO A 24 1.74 8.06 -18.07
C PRO A 24 2.71 6.95 -17.63
N LEU A 25 3.48 7.17 -16.56
CA LEU A 25 4.39 6.15 -16.01
C LEU A 25 3.60 5.06 -15.27
N ALA A 26 2.63 5.45 -14.45
CA ALA A 26 1.75 4.51 -13.76
C ALA A 26 0.99 3.61 -14.75
N ARG A 27 0.50 4.18 -15.87
CA ARG A 27 -0.12 3.44 -16.98
C ARG A 27 0.82 2.43 -17.66
N LYS A 28 2.13 2.67 -17.61
CA LYS A 28 3.16 1.73 -18.09
C LYS A 28 3.61 0.72 -17.03
N GLY A 29 2.91 0.66 -15.89
CA GLY A 29 3.21 -0.28 -14.80
C GLY A 29 4.33 0.17 -13.86
N ASN A 30 4.75 1.45 -13.88
CA ASN A 30 5.76 1.92 -12.93
C ASN A 30 5.19 1.89 -11.50
N LYS A 31 5.76 1.03 -10.66
CA LYS A 31 5.27 0.77 -9.29
C LYS A 31 5.38 2.00 -8.37
N VAL A 32 6.44 2.77 -8.48
CA VAL A 32 6.68 3.99 -7.68
C VAL A 32 5.66 5.07 -8.06
N ALA A 33 5.42 5.29 -9.35
CA ALA A 33 4.41 6.22 -9.83
C ALA A 33 3.00 5.81 -9.39
N ASN A 34 2.66 4.51 -9.45
CA ASN A 34 1.40 4.00 -8.90
C ASN A 34 1.28 4.32 -7.41
N TYR A 35 2.33 4.13 -6.62
CA TYR A 35 2.32 4.45 -5.19
C TYR A 35 2.01 5.93 -4.93
N PHE A 36 2.77 6.84 -5.54
CA PHE A 36 2.61 8.27 -5.29
C PHE A 36 1.28 8.81 -5.80
N ILE A 37 0.77 8.32 -6.93
CA ILE A 37 -0.59 8.68 -7.37
C ILE A 37 -1.63 8.20 -6.36
N GLY A 38 -1.48 6.98 -5.84
CA GLY A 38 -2.36 6.44 -4.80
C GLY A 38 -2.38 7.31 -3.55
N ASN A 39 -1.19 7.70 -3.08
CA ASN A 39 -0.99 8.60 -1.94
C ASN A 39 -1.67 9.97 -2.19
N MET A 40 -1.39 10.63 -3.32
CA MET A 40 -1.99 11.93 -3.66
C MET A 40 -3.52 11.90 -3.69
N LEU A 41 -4.13 10.79 -4.13
CA LEU A 41 -5.59 10.66 -4.19
C LEU A 41 -6.22 10.36 -2.82
N ILE A 42 -5.48 9.80 -1.87
CA ILE A 42 -6.01 9.46 -0.53
C ILE A 42 -5.76 10.58 0.47
N SER A 43 -4.54 11.11 0.49
CA SER A 43 -4.04 12.09 1.45
C SER A 43 -3.18 13.14 0.75
N PRO A 44 -3.79 14.02 -0.07
CA PRO A 44 -3.05 15.08 -0.71
C PRO A 44 -2.48 16.06 0.33
N ILE A 45 -1.25 16.54 0.10
CA ILE A 45 -0.55 17.50 0.96
C ILE A 45 -1.03 18.93 0.67
N ASP A 46 -1.50 19.19 -0.55
CA ASP A 46 -2.08 20.45 -0.99
C ASP A 46 -3.51 20.25 -1.54
N GLN A 47 -4.21 21.34 -1.86
CA GLN A 47 -5.58 21.28 -2.36
C GLN A 47 -5.67 21.20 -3.90
N THR A 48 -4.58 20.85 -4.59
CA THR A 48 -4.52 20.88 -6.06
C THR A 48 -5.06 19.61 -6.73
N VAL A 49 -5.28 18.54 -5.95
CA VAL A 49 -5.87 17.27 -6.39
C VAL A 49 -7.05 16.92 -5.50
N GLU A 50 -8.19 16.61 -6.11
CA GLU A 50 -9.35 16.11 -5.39
C GLU A 50 -9.11 14.70 -4.85
N THR A 51 -9.59 14.46 -3.62
CA THR A 51 -9.49 13.14 -3.01
C THR A 51 -10.37 12.13 -3.74
N ASN A 52 -9.83 10.94 -3.98
CA ASN A 52 -10.57 9.80 -4.50
C ASN A 52 -9.98 8.52 -3.90
N VAL A 53 -10.49 8.14 -2.73
CA VAL A 53 -9.94 7.03 -1.92
C VAL A 53 -9.99 5.71 -2.67
N ILE A 54 -11.11 5.40 -3.34
CA ILE A 54 -11.28 4.14 -4.11
C ILE A 54 -10.24 4.05 -5.22
N LYS A 55 -10.07 5.13 -6.01
CA LYS A 55 -9.08 5.17 -7.08
C LYS A 55 -7.67 5.12 -6.52
N GLY A 56 -7.40 5.79 -5.41
CA GLY A 56 -6.11 5.76 -4.73
C GLY A 56 -5.73 4.36 -4.25
N ILE A 57 -6.66 3.62 -3.64
CA ILE A 57 -6.46 2.22 -3.24
C ILE A 57 -6.13 1.35 -4.46
N ARG A 58 -6.81 1.55 -5.59
CA ARG A 58 -6.52 0.80 -6.82
C ARG A 58 -5.09 1.02 -7.30
N PHE A 59 -4.61 2.27 -7.26
CA PHE A 59 -3.22 2.59 -7.58
C PHE A 59 -2.23 1.96 -6.59
N LEU A 60 -2.49 2.04 -5.28
CA LEU A 60 -1.65 1.41 -4.26
C LEU A 60 -1.60 -0.12 -4.43
N LYS A 61 -2.75 -0.77 -4.69
CA LYS A 61 -2.81 -2.21 -4.98
C LYS A 61 -1.98 -2.54 -6.23
N GLY A 62 -2.08 -1.74 -7.29
CA GLY A 62 -1.23 -1.90 -8.49
C GLY A 62 0.26 -1.79 -8.19
N SER A 63 0.65 -0.86 -7.31
CA SER A 63 2.03 -0.71 -6.84
C SER A 63 2.51 -1.92 -6.02
N ALA A 64 1.67 -2.39 -5.09
CA ALA A 64 1.93 -3.56 -4.25
C ALA A 64 2.06 -4.84 -5.08
N ARG A 65 1.17 -5.06 -6.07
CA ARG A 65 1.26 -6.20 -7.01
C ARG A 65 2.57 -6.21 -7.78
N ALA A 66 3.15 -5.04 -8.05
CA ALA A 66 4.46 -4.91 -8.70
C ALA A 66 5.65 -4.99 -7.72
N GLY A 67 5.42 -5.42 -6.47
CA GLY A 67 6.46 -5.62 -5.47
C GLY A 67 7.05 -4.32 -4.92
N TYR A 68 6.23 -3.29 -4.71
CA TYR A 68 6.64 -2.10 -3.98
C TYR A 68 6.12 -2.16 -2.54
N SER A 69 7.00 -2.60 -1.62
CA SER A 69 6.67 -2.79 -0.20
C SER A 69 6.03 -1.57 0.47
N PRO A 70 6.46 -0.31 0.21
CA PRO A 70 5.82 0.87 0.81
C PRO A 70 4.33 0.99 0.48
N ALA A 71 3.86 0.42 -0.63
CA ALA A 71 2.43 0.40 -0.96
C ALA A 71 1.64 -0.58 -0.09
N LEU A 72 2.24 -1.71 0.30
CA LEU A 72 1.64 -2.66 1.25
C LEU A 72 1.49 -2.02 2.63
N GLU A 73 2.54 -1.35 3.11
CA GLU A 73 2.51 -0.64 4.39
C GLU A 73 1.49 0.50 4.39
N PHE A 74 1.39 1.26 3.29
CA PHE A 74 0.38 2.31 3.16
C PHE A 74 -1.03 1.72 3.21
N LEU A 75 -1.30 0.64 2.46
CA LEU A 75 -2.59 -0.05 2.51
C LEU A 75 -2.87 -0.61 3.91
N GLY A 76 -1.86 -1.17 4.58
CA GLY A 76 -1.97 -1.65 5.96
C GLY A 76 -2.43 -0.54 6.91
N ASN A 77 -1.75 0.61 6.88
CA ASN A 77 -2.13 1.79 7.66
C ASN A 77 -3.54 2.29 7.31
N LEU A 78 -3.90 2.25 6.03
CA LEU A 78 -5.22 2.68 5.58
C LEU A 78 -6.34 1.80 6.16
N TYR A 79 -6.15 0.48 6.23
CA TYR A 79 -7.13 -0.43 6.81
C TYR A 79 -7.11 -0.47 8.36
N ALA A 80 -6.01 -0.06 8.99
CA ALA A 80 -5.90 -0.03 10.45
C ALA A 80 -6.43 1.27 11.06
N TYR A 81 -6.19 2.42 10.42
CA TYR A 81 -6.29 3.73 11.09
C TYR A 81 -7.09 4.78 10.33
N SER A 82 -7.49 4.55 9.08
CA SER A 82 -8.11 5.61 8.28
C SER A 82 -9.63 5.60 8.39
N GLU A 83 -10.21 6.67 8.94
CA GLU A 83 -11.68 6.86 8.97
C GLU A 83 -12.34 6.85 7.58
N LYS A 84 -11.56 7.06 6.50
CA LYS A 84 -12.05 7.07 5.12
C LYS A 84 -12.27 5.66 4.56
N VAL A 85 -11.73 4.65 5.22
CA VAL A 85 -11.84 3.24 4.85
C VAL A 85 -12.37 2.49 6.06
N LYS A 86 -13.30 1.56 5.85
CA LYS A 86 -13.78 0.77 6.99
C LYS A 86 -12.62 -0.02 7.60
N ASP A 87 -12.42 0.14 8.90
CA ASP A 87 -11.41 -0.60 9.66
C ASP A 87 -11.52 -2.10 9.38
N ASP A 88 -10.39 -2.69 8.99
CA ASP A 88 -10.23 -4.11 8.70
C ASP A 88 -8.85 -4.54 9.19
N ILE A 89 -8.75 -4.72 10.51
CA ILE A 89 -7.50 -4.98 11.22
C ILE A 89 -6.83 -6.27 10.74
N VAL A 90 -7.62 -7.30 10.42
CA VAL A 90 -7.10 -8.57 9.87
C VAL A 90 -6.48 -8.33 8.49
N ARG A 91 -7.11 -7.52 7.62
CA ARG A 91 -6.51 -7.14 6.33
C ARG A 91 -5.26 -6.29 6.53
N ALA A 92 -5.28 -5.32 7.45
CA ALA A 92 -4.13 -4.48 7.75
C ALA A 92 -2.93 -5.32 8.18
N HIS A 93 -3.15 -6.21 9.15
CA HIS A 93 -2.18 -7.17 9.63
C HIS A 93 -1.62 -8.04 8.50
N THR A 94 -2.49 -8.58 7.65
CA THR A 94 -2.09 -9.40 6.50
C THR A 94 -1.14 -8.64 5.57
N LEU A 95 -1.43 -7.36 5.28
CA LEU A 95 -0.60 -6.53 4.41
C LEU A 95 0.75 -6.19 5.03
N PHE A 96 0.78 -5.88 6.33
CA PHE A 96 2.03 -5.63 7.05
C PHE A 96 2.90 -6.88 7.18
N TYR A 97 2.31 -8.05 7.35
CA TYR A 97 3.06 -9.31 7.38
C TYR A 97 3.58 -9.66 5.98
N LEU A 98 2.80 -9.39 4.93
CA LEU A 98 3.24 -9.54 3.55
C LEU A 98 4.45 -8.64 3.23
N ALA A 99 4.40 -7.37 3.67
CA ALA A 99 5.53 -6.44 3.54
C ALA A 99 6.78 -6.95 4.26
N SER A 100 6.63 -7.43 5.51
CA SER A 100 7.76 -7.92 6.29
C SER A 100 8.40 -9.19 5.72
N ILE A 101 7.63 -10.06 5.05
CA ILE A 101 8.19 -11.20 4.29
C ILE A 101 9.06 -10.70 3.14
N ILE A 102 8.55 -9.76 2.33
CA ILE A 102 9.26 -9.23 1.14
C ILE A 102 10.57 -8.56 1.54
N GLU A 103 10.58 -7.88 2.68
CA GLU A 103 11.74 -7.18 3.22
C GLU A 103 12.68 -8.08 4.03
N ASN A 104 12.29 -9.33 4.28
CA ASN A 104 13.01 -10.27 5.15
C ASN A 104 13.20 -9.73 6.58
N ARG A 105 12.12 -9.17 7.17
CA ARG A 105 12.08 -8.54 8.51
C ARG A 105 10.84 -8.95 9.31
N VAL A 106 10.43 -10.22 9.20
CA VAL A 106 9.23 -10.76 9.85
C VAL A 106 9.25 -10.71 11.38
N ASP A 107 10.41 -10.52 11.99
CA ASP A 107 10.64 -10.43 13.43
C ASP A 107 10.42 -9.01 14.00
N ILE A 108 10.38 -7.98 13.14
CA ILE A 108 10.24 -6.57 13.54
C ILE A 108 9.25 -5.77 12.67
N GLY A 109 8.42 -6.46 11.88
CA GLY A 109 7.47 -5.81 10.98
C GLY A 109 6.26 -5.21 11.72
N TYR A 110 5.61 -4.23 11.09
CA TYR A 110 4.42 -3.54 11.63
C TYR A 110 3.27 -4.47 12.05
N HIS A 111 3.18 -5.68 11.48
CA HIS A 111 2.16 -6.66 11.88
C HIS A 111 2.22 -7.00 13.37
N LEU A 112 3.39 -6.99 14.01
CA LEU A 112 3.53 -7.22 15.45
C LEU A 112 2.94 -6.07 16.27
N ILE A 113 3.08 -4.84 15.78
CA ILE A 113 2.49 -3.65 16.41
C ILE A 113 0.96 -3.74 16.33
N ILE A 114 0.41 -4.09 15.17
CA ILE A 114 -1.04 -4.24 15.00
C ILE A 114 -1.58 -5.42 15.83
N GLU A 115 -0.84 -6.54 15.96
CA GLU A 115 -1.21 -7.65 16.85
C GLU A 115 -1.41 -7.19 18.29
N ASP A 116 -0.45 -6.43 18.83
CA ASP A 116 -0.47 -5.93 20.21
C ASP A 116 -1.52 -4.83 20.40
N GLU A 117 -1.50 -3.79 19.54
CA GLU A 117 -2.37 -2.61 19.67
C GLU A 117 -3.86 -2.94 19.59
N PHE A 118 -4.24 -3.85 18.69
CA PHE A 118 -5.64 -4.22 18.45
C PHE A 118 -6.04 -5.56 19.08
N GLU A 119 -5.15 -6.15 19.87
CA GLU A 119 -5.36 -7.45 20.55
C GLU A 119 -5.87 -8.54 19.58
N ILE A 120 -5.27 -8.63 18.39
CA ILE A 120 -5.68 -9.61 17.38
C ILE A 120 -5.54 -11.02 17.97
N SER A 121 -6.62 -11.82 17.89
CA SER A 121 -6.57 -13.18 18.40
C SER A 121 -5.54 -14.03 17.63
N GLU A 122 -4.89 -14.98 18.31
CA GLU A 122 -3.92 -15.89 17.69
C GLU A 122 -4.50 -16.59 16.44
N GLY A 123 -5.78 -16.97 16.49
CA GLY A 123 -6.47 -17.59 15.36
C GLY A 123 -6.64 -16.66 14.16
N GLU A 124 -6.88 -15.37 14.37
CA GLU A 124 -6.96 -14.37 13.29
C GLU A 124 -5.58 -14.03 12.74
N ALA A 125 -4.58 -13.85 13.62
CA ALA A 125 -3.20 -13.60 13.24
C ALA A 125 -2.60 -14.76 12.43
N ASN A 126 -2.97 -16.01 12.75
CA ASN A 126 -2.53 -17.17 11.98
C ASN A 126 -3.17 -17.19 10.57
N LYS A 127 -4.47 -16.89 10.47
CA LYS A 127 -5.17 -16.80 9.18
C LYS A 127 -4.60 -15.71 8.28
N SER A 128 -4.32 -14.53 8.82
CA SER A 128 -3.69 -13.44 8.06
C SER A 128 -2.29 -13.81 7.61
N LYS A 129 -1.47 -14.44 8.46
CA LYS A 129 -0.13 -14.94 8.11
C LYS A 129 -0.19 -15.98 6.98
N GLU A 130 -1.14 -16.90 7.03
CA GLU A 130 -1.37 -17.88 5.96
C GLU A 130 -1.78 -17.21 4.64
N ALA A 131 -2.69 -16.23 4.70
CA ALA A 131 -3.14 -15.50 3.51
C ALA A 131 -2.00 -14.70 2.85
N ALA A 132 -1.12 -14.08 3.64
CA ALA A 132 0.07 -13.41 3.14
C ALA A 132 1.08 -14.39 2.52
N LYS A 133 1.36 -15.53 3.18
CA LYS A 133 2.23 -16.59 2.63
C LYS A 133 1.70 -17.12 1.31
N TYR A 134 0.39 -17.31 1.21
CA TYR A 134 -0.26 -17.71 -0.03
C TYR A 134 -0.02 -16.69 -1.15
N CYS A 135 -0.11 -15.39 -0.87
CA CYS A 135 0.21 -14.34 -1.85
C CYS A 135 1.67 -14.37 -2.34
N ILE A 136 2.62 -14.79 -1.50
CA ILE A 136 4.00 -15.02 -1.93
C ILE A 136 4.10 -16.26 -2.83
N GLU A 137 3.41 -17.34 -2.47
CA GLU A 137 3.41 -18.59 -3.23
C GLU A 137 2.83 -18.42 -4.64
N VAL A 138 1.71 -17.70 -4.79
CA VAL A 138 1.06 -17.49 -6.09
C VAL A 138 1.61 -16.32 -6.90
N GLY A 139 2.53 -15.55 -6.33
CA GLY A 139 3.00 -14.28 -6.88
C GLY A 139 2.07 -13.11 -6.56
N LEU A 140 2.65 -11.93 -6.30
CA LEU A 140 1.91 -10.73 -5.87
C LEU A 140 0.89 -10.27 -6.93
N GLU A 141 1.15 -10.52 -8.20
CA GLU A 141 0.23 -10.23 -9.30
C GLU A 141 -1.06 -11.07 -9.25
N ASN A 142 -1.02 -12.26 -8.64
CA ASN A 142 -2.16 -13.17 -8.49
C ASN A 142 -2.74 -13.16 -7.05
N CYS A 143 -2.20 -12.34 -6.16
CA CYS A 143 -2.65 -12.23 -4.78
C CYS A 143 -4.07 -11.64 -4.71
N ALA A 144 -5.04 -12.43 -4.26
CA ALA A 144 -6.45 -12.03 -4.18
C ALA A 144 -6.69 -10.81 -3.27
N ILE A 145 -5.85 -10.62 -2.25
CA ILE A 145 -5.90 -9.46 -1.34
C ILE A 145 -5.60 -8.14 -2.09
N LEU A 146 -4.77 -8.24 -3.13
CA LEU A 146 -4.36 -7.11 -3.97
C LEU A 146 -5.16 -7.02 -5.27
N ALA A 147 -6.21 -7.84 -5.47
CA ALA A 147 -7.08 -7.76 -6.63
C ALA A 147 -7.79 -6.40 -6.71
N GLU A 148 -8.07 -5.93 -7.93
CA GLU A 148 -8.75 -4.64 -8.16
C GLU A 148 -10.18 -4.60 -7.60
#